data_AF-N6TAJ0-F1
#
_entry.id   AF-N6TAJ0-F1
#
_cell.length_a   1.000
_cell.length_b   1.000
_cell.length_c   1.000
_cell.angle_alpha   90.00
_cell.angle_beta   90.00
_cell.angle_gamma   90.00
#
_symmetry.space_group_name_H-M   'P 1'
#
loop_
_entity.id
_entity.type
_entity.pdbx_description
1 polymer ?
#
loop_
_entity_poly.entity_id
_entity_poly.type
_entity_poly.pdbx_seq_one_letter_code
_entity_poly.pdbx_strand_id
1 'polypeptide(L)' 'MVEKQKAQFNAQIHEFNDFCWDKCVEKPGNKLDSRTETCLTNCVDRFIDVSLLITNRFAQLLQKSGGM' A
#
# COMPACT_ATOMS: atom_id res chain seq x y z
N MET A 1 -20.66 12.41 1.95
CA MET A 1 -19.52 12.11 1.06
C MET A 1 -18.22 11.91 1.83
N VAL A 2 -17.93 12.73 2.84
CA VAL A 2 -16.74 12.59 3.72
C VAL A 2 -16.65 11.22 4.40
N GLU A 3 -17.74 10.72 5.01
CA GLU A 3 -17.73 9.41 5.68
C GLU A 3 -17.38 8.25 4.75
N LYS A 4 -17.78 8.32 3.46
CA LYS A 4 -17.44 7.30 2.48
C LYS A 4 -15.94 7.32 2.15
N GLN A 5 -15.36 8.51 1.97
CA GLN A 5 -13.92 8.65 1.72
C GLN A 5 -13.10 8.18 2.93
N LYS A 6 -13.56 8.49 4.14
CA LYS A 6 -12.93 8.02 5.39
C LYS A 6 -12.98 6.49 5.50
N ALA A 7 -14.12 5.87 5.20
CA ALA A 7 -14.25 4.42 5.21
C ALA A 7 -13.32 3.74 4.18
N GLN A 8 -13.20 4.31 2.98
CA GLN A 8 -12.28 3.81 1.95
C GLN A 8 -10.81 3.94 2.37
N PHE A 9 -10.44 5.08 2.96
CA PHE A 9 -9.10 5.30 3.47
C PHE A 9 -8.74 4.33 4.60
N ASN A 10 -9.67 4.11 5.54
CA ASN A 10 -9.47 3.13 6.60
C ASN A 10 -9.33 1.70 6.06
N ALA A 11 -10.11 1.33 5.03
CA ALA A 11 -9.97 0.03 4.40
C ALA A 11 -8.58 -0.17 3.79
N GLN A 12 -8.02 0.87 3.18
CA GLN A 12 -6.64 0.84 2.66
C GLN A 12 -5.60 0.73 3.78
N ILE A 13 -5.80 1.41 4.91
CA ILE A 13 -4.94 1.24 6.10
C ILE A 13 -4.96 -0.22 6.57
N HIS A 14 -6.13 -0.85 6.62
CA HIS A 14 -6.24 -2.26 7.02
C HIS A 14 -5.49 -3.18 6.04
N GLU A 15 -5.62 -2.96 4.74
CA GLU A 15 -4.86 -3.70 3.72
C GLU A 15 -3.34 -3.55 3.91
N PHE A 16 -2.85 -2.34 4.18
CA PHE A 16 -1.43 -2.10 4.44
C PHE A 16 -0.96 -2.77 5.73
N ASN A 17 -1.78 -2.73 6.78
CA ASN A 17 -1.45 -3.38 8.04
C ASN A 17 -1.28 -4.89 7.84
N ASP A 18 -2.22 -5.55 7.19
CA ASP A 18 -2.16 -7.00 6.96
C ASP A 18 -0.94 -7.37 6.09
N PHE A 19 -0.76 -6.67 4.97
CA PHE A 19 0.35 -6.94 4.05
C PHE A 19 1.73 -6.68 4.69
N CYS A 20 1.91 -5.52 5.32
CA CYS A 20 3.21 -5.14 5.88
C CYS A 20 3.51 -5.86 7.19
N TRP A 21 2.51 -6.30 7.94
CA TRP A 21 2.71 -7.16 9.12
C TRP A 21 3.43 -8.45 8.72
N ASP A 22 2.90 -9.16 7.73
CA ASP A 22 3.48 -10.43 7.25
C ASP A 22 4.90 -10.27 6.67
N LYS A 23 5.26 -9.07 6.21
CA LYS A 23 6.58 -8.78 5.62
C LYS A 23 7.61 -8.30 6.62
N CYS A 24 7.20 -7.54 7.63
CA CYS A 24 8.11 -6.81 8.50
C CYS A 24 8.14 -7.31 9.93
N VAL A 25 7.07 -7.96 10.42
CA VAL A 25 6.94 -8.34 11.83
C VAL A 25 7.15 -9.84 12.00
N GLU A 26 8.40 -10.25 12.23
CA GLU A 26 8.74 -11.66 12.47
C GLU A 26 8.33 -12.13 13.87
N LYS A 27 8.56 -11.28 14.89
CA LYS A 27 8.32 -11.60 16.31
C LYS A 27 7.69 -10.40 17.00
N PRO A 28 6.48 -10.54 17.57
CA PRO A 28 5.87 -9.49 18.37
C PRO A 28 6.69 -9.22 19.63
N GLY A 29 6.84 -7.94 19.98
CA GLY A 29 7.48 -7.49 21.21
C GLY A 29 6.70 -6.34 21.86
N ASN A 30 7.14 -5.90 23.04
CA ASN A 30 6.50 -4.80 23.77
C ASN A 30 6.69 -3.43 23.09
N LYS A 31 7.56 -3.36 22.09
CA LYS A 31 7.83 -2.18 21.25
C LYS A 31 8.35 -2.65 19.90
N LEU A 32 8.16 -1.82 18.87
CA LEU A 32 8.84 -2.00 17.60
C LEU A 32 10.31 -1.65 17.79
N ASP A 33 11.20 -2.46 17.21
CA ASP A 33 12.60 -2.06 17.09
C ASP A 33 12.79 -1.16 15.86
N SER A 34 13.91 -0.44 15.81
CA SER A 34 14.18 0.51 14.72
C SER A 34 14.20 -0.14 13.34
N ARG A 35 14.56 -1.43 13.25
CA ARG A 35 14.53 -2.19 12.00
C ARG A 35 13.11 -2.43 11.54
N THR A 36 12.23 -2.84 12.46
CA THR A 36 10.82 -3.10 12.19
C THR A 36 10.09 -1.82 11.81
N GLU A 37 10.33 -0.71 12.53
CA GLU A 37 9.80 0.61 12.19
C GLU A 37 10.22 1.03 10.77
N THR A 38 11.52 0.95 10.46
CA THR A 38 12.05 1.27 9.13
C THR A 38 11.45 0.37 8.05
N CYS A 39 11.27 -0.92 8.34
CA CYS A 39 10.64 -1.86 7.40
C CYS A 39 9.19 -1.47 7.11
N LEU A 40 8.39 -1.17 8.14
CA LEU A 40 6.99 -0.80 7.98
C LEU A 40 6.83 0.48 7.15
N THR A 41 7.63 1.51 7.42
CA THR A 41 7.64 2.75 6.62
C THR A 41 7.95 2.45 5.16
N ASN A 42 9.05 1.73 4.90
CA ASN A 42 9.42 1.36 3.54
C ASN A 42 8.38 0.47 2.86
N CYS A 43 7.75 -0.45 3.60
CA CYS A 43 6.76 -1.36 3.04
C CYS A 43 5.55 -0.61 2.48
N VAL A 44 5.00 0.33 3.25
CA VAL A 44 3.86 1.15 2.81
C VAL A 44 4.26 2.05 1.63
N ASP A 45 5.40 2.74 1.72
CA ASP A 45 5.88 3.61 0.64
C ASP A 45 6.07 2.82 -0.67
N ARG A 46 6.70 1.64 -0.60
CA ARG A 46 6.94 0.79 -1.77
C ARG A 46 5.65 0.22 -2.33
N PHE A 47 4.68 -0.13 -1.49
CA PHE A 47 3.38 -0.60 -1.96
C PHE A 47 2.66 0.48 -2.77
N ILE A 48 2.65 1.71 -2.27
CA ILE A 48 2.03 2.85 -2.95
C ILE A 48 2.74 3.16 -4.27
N ASP A 49 4.07 3.25 -4.25
CA ASP A 49 4.90 3.52 -5.44
C ASP A 49 4.62 2.50 -6.56
N VAL A 50 4.65 1.21 -6.22
CA VAL A 50 4.43 0.12 -7.17
C VAL A 50 2.99 0.10 -7.66
N SER A 51 2.01 0.32 -6.78
CA SER A 51 0.60 0.37 -7.17
C SER A 51 0.33 1.50 -8.17
N LEU A 52 0.92 2.68 -7.95
CA LEU A 52 0.81 3.81 -8.86
C LEU A 52 1.50 3.53 -10.20
N LEU A 53 2.70 2.94 -10.18
CA LEU A 53 3.43 2.56 -11.38
C LEU A 53 2.62 1.58 -12.24
N ILE A 54 2.07 0.53 -11.63
CA ILE A 54 1.26 -0.49 -12.30
C ILE A 54 -0.01 0.15 -12.87
N THR A 55 -0.73 0.94 -12.07
CA THR A 55 -1.97 1.61 -12.49
C THR A 55 -1.72 2.53 -13.69
N ASN A 56 -0.67 3.35 -13.63
CA ASN A 56 -0.29 4.25 -14.73
C ASN A 56 0.08 3.47 -15.99
N ARG A 57 0.81 2.36 -15.85
CA ARG A 57 1.15 1.49 -16.99
C ARG A 57 -0.10 0.91 -17.65
N PHE A 58 -1.05 0.42 -16.86
CA PHE A 58 -2.31 -0.10 -17.41
C PHE A 58 -3.14 0.99 -18.07
N ALA A 59 -3.24 2.18 -17.48
CA ALA A 59 -3.93 3.31 -18.10
C ALA A 59 -3.34 3.68 -19.47
N GLN A 60 -2.01 3.69 -19.60
CA GLN A 60 -1.33 3.93 -20.88
C GLN A 60 -1.60 2.84 -21.92
N LEU A 61 -1.68 1.57 -21.49
CA LEU A 61 -2.00 0.47 -22.40
C LEU A 61 -3.44 0.56 -22.91
N LEU A 62 -4.40 0.87 -22.03
CA LEU A 62 -5.81 1.03 -22.38
C LEU A 62 -6.04 2.20 -23.36
N GLN A 63 -5.35 3.33 -23.16
CA GLN A 63 -5.39 4.46 -24.09
C GLN A 63 -4.88 4.08 -25.49
N LYS A 64 -3.87 3.21 -25.56
CA LYS A 64 -3.32 2.73 -26.84
C LYS A 64 -4.20 1.69 -27.52
N SER A 65 -4.90 0.85 -26.75
CA SER A 65 -5.79 -0.18 -27.31
C SER A 65 -7.18 0.33 -27.68
N GLY A 66 -7.66 1.40 -27.02
CA GLY A 66 -8.94 2.06 -27.33
C GLY A 66 -8.86 3.11 -28.44
N GLY A 67 -7.69 3.28 -29.07
CA GLY A 67 -7.46 4.13 -30.23
C GLY A 67 -7.65 3.41 -31.56
N MET A 68 -8.81 2.74 -31.72
CA MET A 68 -9.45 2.40 -33.00
C MET A 68 -10.95 2.64 -32.86
#